data_AF-A0A9D6ZYQ7-F1
#
_entry.id   AF-A0A9D6ZYQ7-F1
#
_cell.length_a   1.000
_cell.length_b   1.000
_cell.length_c   1.000
_cell.angle_alpha   90.00
_cell.angle_beta   90.00
_cell.angle_gamma   90.00
#
_symmetry.space_group_name_H-M   'P 1'
#
loop_
_entity.id
_entity.type
_entity.pdbx_description
1 polymer ?
#
loop_
_entity_poly.entity_id
_entity_poly.type
_entity_poly.pdbx_seq_one_letter_code
_entity_poly.pdbx_strand_id
1 'polypeptide(L)'
;MLEAQAPADRAELANETTPTVAALFQKSTDRLDPFTRDCFAYLGPFAPKPATFDLEAMKAVWQVEDAKPTVKVLVDRGLLEYVPSMDRYQMHALLVMHANSLLTD
;
A
#
# COMPACT_ATOMS: atom_id res chain seq x y z
N MET A 1 -40.86 19.15 22.35
CA MET A 1 -40.06 18.06 21.76
C MET A 1 -39.83 18.43 20.31
N LEU A 2 -38.58 18.52 19.86
CA LEU A 2 -38.24 18.81 18.46
C LEU A 2 -37.68 17.53 17.86
N GLU A 3 -38.54 16.76 17.18
CA GLU A 3 -38.13 15.63 16.36
C GLU A 3 -37.59 16.16 15.04
N ALA A 4 -36.30 16.46 15.00
CA ALA A 4 -35.59 16.74 13.75
C ALA A 4 -35.15 15.40 13.14
N GLN A 5 -35.90 14.91 12.15
CA GLN A 5 -35.39 13.86 11.27
C GLN A 5 -34.16 14.38 10.55
N ALA A 6 -33.03 13.68 10.72
CA ALA A 6 -31.82 13.97 9.98
C ALA A 6 -32.08 13.75 8.47
N PRO A 7 -31.47 14.56 7.57
CA PRO A 7 -31.77 14.50 6.14
C PRO A 7 -31.44 13.11 5.57
N ALA A 8 -32.36 12.54 4.80
CA ALA A 8 -32.21 11.26 4.12
C ALA A 8 -30.97 11.20 3.20
N ASP A 9 -30.46 12.35 2.76
CA ASP A 9 -29.26 12.51 1.93
C ASP A 9 -27.98 11.87 2.50
N ARG A 10 -27.83 11.78 3.83
CA ARG A 10 -26.63 11.16 4.42
C ARG A 10 -26.66 9.63 4.38
N ALA A 11 -27.83 9.02 4.32
CA ALA A 11 -27.98 7.57 4.33
C ALA A 11 -27.77 6.97 2.93
N GLU A 12 -28.18 7.67 1.86
CA GLU A 12 -27.96 7.22 0.49
C GLU A 12 -26.49 7.29 0.07
N LEU A 13 -25.76 8.34 0.49
CA LEU A 13 -24.32 8.45 0.23
C LEU A 13 -23.47 7.38 0.94
N ALA A 14 -23.94 6.86 2.07
CA ALA A 14 -23.30 5.75 2.78
C ALA A 14 -23.57 4.39 2.10
N ASN A 15 -24.70 4.27 1.39
CA ASN A 15 -25.10 3.09 0.62
C ASN A 15 -24.41 3.00 -0.75
N GLU A 16 -23.81 4.09 -1.25
CA GLU A 16 -22.84 4.05 -2.35
C GLU A 16 -21.47 3.53 -1.86
N THR A 17 -21.49 2.31 -1.29
CA THR A 17 -20.34 1.46 -0.92
C THR A 17 -19.10 2.20 -0.42
N THR A 18 -19.05 2.50 0.89
CA THR A 18 -17.77 2.86 1.53
C THR A 18 -16.79 1.69 1.35
N PRO A 19 -15.71 1.85 0.56
CA PRO A 19 -14.79 0.75 0.32
C PRO A 19 -14.11 0.36 1.62
N THR A 20 -13.95 -0.94 1.86
CA THR A 20 -13.11 -1.43 2.95
C THR A 20 -11.66 -1.03 2.70
N VAL A 21 -10.83 -0.98 3.75
CA VAL A 21 -9.39 -0.73 3.62
C VAL A 21 -8.73 -1.71 2.65
N ALA A 22 -9.15 -2.98 2.68
CA ALA A 22 -8.69 -4.00 1.74
C ALA A 22 -9.10 -3.66 0.29
N ALA A 23 -10.34 -3.27 0.04
CA ALA A 23 -10.80 -2.88 -1.29
C ALA A 23 -10.07 -1.62 -1.82
N LEU A 24 -9.74 -0.67 -0.93
CA LEU A 24 -8.94 0.50 -1.29
C LEU A 24 -7.52 0.12 -1.68
N PHE A 25 -6.85 -0.74 -0.90
CA PHE A 25 -5.51 -1.20 -1.22
C PHE A 25 -5.49 -2.02 -2.51
N GLN A 26 -6.47 -2.91 -2.71
CA GLN A 26 -6.62 -3.64 -3.96
C GLN A 26 -6.71 -2.68 -5.15
N LYS A 27 -7.61 -1.70 -5.09
CA LYS A 27 -7.79 -0.69 -6.14
C LYS A 27 -6.53 0.16 -6.38
N SER A 28 -5.74 0.40 -5.33
CA SER A 28 -4.45 1.10 -5.45
C SER A 28 -3.42 0.24 -6.20
N THR A 29 -3.31 -1.04 -5.81
CA THR A 29 -2.34 -1.97 -6.40
C THR A 29 -2.72 -2.45 -7.81
N ASP A 30 -4.00 -2.49 -8.16
CA ASP A 30 -4.47 -2.84 -9.51
C ASP A 30 -4.13 -1.76 -10.55
N ARG A 31 -3.77 -0.56 -10.12
CA ARG A 31 -3.31 0.55 -10.97
C ARG A 31 -1.80 0.59 -11.16
N LEU A 32 -1.08 -0.37 -10.60
CA LEU A 32 0.34 -0.57 -10.86
C LEU A 32 0.50 -1.37 -12.15
N ASP A 33 1.61 -1.14 -12.86
CA ASP A 33 2.03 -2.10 -13.87
C ASP A 33 2.36 -3.45 -13.19
N PRO A 34 2.32 -4.57 -13.95
CA PRO A 34 2.54 -5.90 -13.38
C PRO A 34 3.86 -6.03 -12.61
N PHE A 35 4.94 -5.46 -13.16
CA PHE A 35 6.26 -5.55 -12.55
C PHE A 35 6.33 -4.82 -11.21
N THR A 36 5.80 -3.60 -11.13
CA THR A 36 5.75 -2.81 -9.89
C THR A 36 4.83 -3.47 -8.86
N ARG A 37 3.73 -4.09 -9.29
CA ARG A 37 2.82 -4.85 -8.42
C ARG A 37 3.51 -6.04 -7.78
N ASP A 38 4.29 -6.80 -8.56
CA ASP A 38 5.06 -7.94 -8.07
C ASP A 38 6.15 -7.46 -7.09
N CYS A 39 6.87 -6.39 -7.44
CA CYS A 39 7.86 -5.78 -6.55
C CYS A 39 7.26 -5.41 -5.18
N PHE A 40 6.07 -4.79 -5.18
CA PHE A 40 5.34 -4.46 -3.94
C PHE A 40 4.98 -5.73 -3.16
N ALA A 41 4.43 -6.75 -3.80
CA ALA A 41 4.06 -8.01 -3.15
C ALA A 41 5.27 -8.68 -2.48
N TYR A 42 6.42 -8.73 -3.16
CA TYR A 42 7.65 -9.31 -2.62
C TYR A 42 8.23 -8.57 -1.41
N LEU A 43 7.85 -7.32 -1.13
CA LEU A 43 8.25 -6.68 0.13
C LEU A 43 7.54 -7.28 1.35
N GLY A 44 6.38 -7.93 1.17
CA GLY A 44 5.56 -8.46 2.26
C GLY A 44 6.28 -9.49 3.13
N PRO A 45 6.78 -10.61 2.57
CA PRO A 45 7.47 -11.65 3.33
C PRO A 45 8.86 -11.25 3.80
N PHE A 46 9.49 -10.28 3.13
CA PHE A 46 10.88 -9.88 3.34
C PHE A 46 11.03 -8.65 4.27
N ALA A 47 9.93 -8.17 4.84
CA ALA A 47 9.91 -7.06 5.78
C ALA A 47 10.51 -7.45 7.16
N PRO A 48 11.62 -6.84 7.62
CA PRO A 48 11.97 -6.89 9.04
C PRO A 48 10.88 -6.21 9.89
N LYS A 49 10.88 -6.35 11.21
CA LYS A 49 9.96 -5.57 12.08
C LYS A 49 10.75 -4.44 12.77
N PRO A 50 10.42 -3.15 12.55
CA PRO A 50 9.42 -2.62 11.61
C PRO A 50 9.85 -2.78 10.14
N ALA A 51 8.87 -2.86 9.23
CA ALA A 51 9.04 -3.16 7.80
C ALA A 51 9.80 -2.05 7.08
N THR A 52 11.12 -2.09 7.20
CA THR A 52 12.02 -1.08 6.67
C THR A 52 13.06 -1.70 5.75
N PHE A 53 13.38 -0.99 4.67
CA PHE A 53 14.22 -1.48 3.60
C PHE A 53 15.19 -0.38 3.19
N ASP A 54 16.44 -0.74 2.94
CA ASP A 54 17.35 0.11 2.17
C ASP A 54 17.20 -0.23 0.67
N LEU A 55 17.75 0.65 -0.16
CA LEU A 55 17.62 0.53 -1.62
C LEU A 55 18.32 -0.72 -2.17
N GLU A 56 19.44 -1.12 -1.57
CA GLU A 56 20.20 -2.31 -1.97
C GLU A 56 19.45 -3.60 -1.65
N ALA A 57 18.78 -3.68 -0.50
CA ALA A 57 17.92 -4.81 -0.16
C ALA A 57 16.76 -4.95 -1.14
N MET A 58 16.09 -3.85 -1.50
CA MET A 58 15.01 -3.87 -2.48
C MET A 58 15.52 -4.28 -3.87
N LYS A 59 16.68 -3.76 -4.29
CA LYS A 59 17.35 -4.14 -5.53
C LYS A 59 17.64 -5.64 -5.58
N ALA A 60 18.15 -6.21 -4.48
CA ALA A 60 18.45 -7.64 -4.39
C ALA A 60 17.20 -8.51 -4.44
N VAL A 61 16.12 -8.12 -3.74
CA VAL A 61 14.84 -8.85 -3.75
C VAL A 61 14.19 -8.82 -5.13
N TRP A 62 14.23 -7.68 -5.82
CA TRP A 62 13.62 -7.52 -7.15
C TRP A 62 14.53 -7.93 -8.31
N GLN A 63 15.79 -8.26 -8.02
CA GLN A 63 16.80 -8.65 -9.00
C GLN A 63 16.97 -7.66 -10.16
N VAL A 64 16.95 -6.35 -9.85
CA VAL A 64 17.10 -5.26 -10.83
C VAL A 64 18.47 -4.59 -10.73
N GLU A 65 18.84 -3.84 -11.77
CA GLU A 65 20.05 -3.01 -11.73
C GLU A 65 19.84 -1.70 -10.94
N ASP A 66 18.66 -1.09 -11.08
CA ASP A 66 18.25 0.12 -10.38
C ASP A 66 16.83 -0.01 -9.83
N ALA A 67 16.71 0.07 -8.50
CA ALA A 67 15.43 -0.01 -7.79
C ALA A 67 14.71 1.35 -7.68
N LYS A 68 15.39 2.47 -7.95
CA LYS A 68 14.84 3.82 -7.76
C LYS A 68 13.56 4.09 -8.55
N PRO A 69 13.41 3.67 -9.82
CA PRO A 69 12.19 3.92 -10.58
C PRO A 69 10.97 3.29 -9.91
N THR A 70 11.09 2.01 -9.51
CA THR A 70 10.03 1.27 -8.82
C THR A 70 9.72 1.87 -7.45
N VAL A 71 10.76 2.15 -6.64
CA VAL A 71 10.59 2.80 -5.32
C VAL A 71 9.86 4.12 -5.46
N LYS A 72 10.24 4.95 -6.45
CA LYS A 72 9.57 6.22 -6.70
C LYS A 72 8.08 6.03 -6.97
N VAL A 73 7.70 5.07 -7.81
CA VAL A 73 6.29 4.78 -8.11
C VAL A 73 5.52 4.37 -6.85
N LEU A 74 6.13 3.52 -6.00
CA LEU A 74 5.52 3.07 -4.75
C LEU A 74 5.38 4.21 -3.74
N VAL A 75 6.38 5.10 -3.63
CA VAL A 75 6.32 6.29 -2.78
C VAL A 75 5.28 7.28 -3.27
N ASP A 76 5.25 7.59 -4.57
CA ASP A 76 4.30 8.53 -5.16
C ASP A 76 2.83 8.05 -4.99
N ARG A 77 2.62 6.75 -4.81
CA ARG A 77 1.32 6.13 -4.54
C ARG A 77 1.03 5.87 -3.06
N GLY A 78 1.92 6.26 -2.15
CA GLY A 78 1.77 6.05 -0.71
C GLY A 78 1.83 4.58 -0.26
N LEU A 79 2.45 3.72 -1.08
CA LEU A 79 2.67 2.30 -0.76
C LEU A 79 4.00 2.07 -0.02
N LEU A 80 4.91 3.04 -0.13
CA LEU A 80 6.13 3.15 0.68
C LEU A 80 6.29 4.59 1.17
N GLU A 81 6.99 4.75 2.28
CA GLU A 81 7.36 6.06 2.83
C GLU A 81 8.87 6.11 3.03
N TYR A 82 9.52 7.19 2.59
CA TYR A 82 10.93 7.41 2.92
C TYR A 82 11.05 8.03 4.31
N VAL A 83 11.90 7.44 5.16
CA VAL A 83 12.16 7.88 6.53
C VAL A 83 13.55 8.52 6.60
N PRO A 84 13.67 9.86 6.56
CA PRO A 84 14.96 10.54 6.44
C PRO A 84 15.91 10.30 7.61
N SER A 85 15.37 10.09 8.82
CA SER A 85 16.18 9.83 10.02
C SER A 85 16.90 8.48 10.00
N MET A 86 16.46 7.55 9.15
CA MET A 86 17.04 6.21 9.03
C MET A 86 17.66 5.94 7.65
N ASP A 87 17.52 6.88 6.71
CA ASP A 87 17.84 6.70 5.29
C ASP A 87 17.26 5.39 4.71
N ARG A 88 16.01 5.11 5.05
CA ARG A 88 15.31 3.85 4.73
C ARG A 88 13.89 4.11 4.28
N TYR A 89 13.34 3.16 3.55
CA TYR A 89 11.93 3.13 3.17
C TYR A 89 11.16 2.25 4.14
N GLN A 90 9.97 2.69 4.54
CA GLN A 90 9.07 1.97 5.41
C GLN A 90 7.80 1.58 4.67
N MET A 91 7.30 0.39 4.95
CA MET A 91 5.96 -0.06 4.56
C MET A 91 5.07 -0.14 5.80
N HIS A 92 3.90 0.49 5.77
CA HIS A 92 2.97 0.40 6.90
C HIS A 92 2.50 -1.04 7.11
N ALA A 93 2.24 -1.43 8.36
CA ALA A 93 1.86 -2.81 8.72
C ALA A 93 0.63 -3.33 7.94
N LEU A 94 -0.37 -2.49 7.68
CA LEU A 94 -1.54 -2.89 6.88
C LEU A 94 -1.18 -3.13 5.39
N LEU A 95 -0.22 -2.37 4.85
CA LEU A 95 0.31 -2.59 3.51
C LEU A 95 1.17 -3.86 3.46
N VAL A 96 1.92 -4.16 4.51
CA VAL A 96 2.64 -5.46 4.64
C VAL A 96 1.64 -6.62 4.61
N MET A 97 0.52 -6.52 5.31
CA MET A 97 -0.54 -7.54 5.28
C MET A 97 -1.14 -7.69 3.89
N HIS A 98 -1.42 -6.58 3.20
CA HIS A 98 -1.92 -6.58 1.82
C HIS A 98 -0.90 -7.23 0.86
N ALA A 99 0.36 -6.81 0.91
CA ALA A 99 1.43 -7.37 0.08
C ALA A 99 1.58 -8.89 0.24
N ASN A 100 1.49 -9.40 1.48
CA ASN A 100 1.52 -10.83 1.75
C ASN A 100 0.32 -11.57 1.15
N SER A 101 -0.88 -10.98 1.19
CA SER A 101 -2.08 -11.61 0.61
C SER A 101 -1.98 -11.83 -0.90
N LEU A 102 -1.25 -10.95 -1.60
CA LEU A 102 -1.02 -11.06 -3.05
C LEU A 102 -0.14 -12.25 -3.46
N LEU A 103 0.56 -12.88 -2.52
CA LEU A 103 1.44 -14.03 -2.78
C LEU A 103 0.83 -15.38 -2.37
N THR A 104 -0.34 -15.34 -1.72
CA THR A 104 -1.02 -16.54 -1.17
C THR A 104 -2.31 -16.90 -1.92
N ASP A 105 -2.74 -16.04 -2.86
CA ASP A 105 -3.81 -16.31 -3.83
C ASP A 105 -3.23 -16.96 -5.10
#